data_AF-A0A2P4SLF0-F1
#
_entry.id   AF-A0A2P4SLF0-F1
#
_cell.length_a   1.000
_cell.length_b   1.000
_cell.length_c   1.000
_cell.angle_alpha   90.00
_cell.angle_beta   90.00
_cell.angle_gamma   90.00
#
_symmetry.space_group_name_H-M   'P 1'
#
loop_
_entity.id
_entity.type
_entity.pdbx_description
1 polymer ?
#
loop_
_entity_poly.entity_id
_entity_poly.type
_entity_poly.pdbx_seq_one_letter_code
_entity_poly.pdbx_strand_id
1 'polypeptide(L)'
;MADFREVFAKAKHIAIITGAGVSAESGVPTFRGAGGFWRKWQAQELATPGAFARNPSRVWEFYHYRREVMLSKHPNAAHIAIAECEKRLRKQGRSVVVITQNIDELHRKAGTKHLLEIH
;
A
#
# COMPACT_ATOMS: atom_id res chain seq x y z
N MET A 1 18.21 -12.24 11.92
CA MET A 1 18.19 -11.99 10.46
C MET A 1 18.89 -13.08 9.65
N ALA A 2 19.86 -13.82 10.21
CA ALA A 2 20.54 -14.91 9.50
C ALA A 2 19.56 -16.01 9.04
N ASP A 3 18.73 -16.51 9.95
CA ASP A 3 17.76 -17.59 9.67
C ASP A 3 16.74 -17.19 8.59
N PHE A 4 16.25 -15.95 8.64
CA PHE A 4 15.38 -15.40 7.60
C PHE A 4 16.06 -15.42 6.22
N ARG A 5 17.35 -15.04 6.14
CA ARG A 5 18.09 -15.03 4.88
C ARG A 5 18.28 -16.43 4.31
N GLU A 6 18.42 -17.45 5.15
CA GLU A 6 18.52 -18.83 4.68
C GLU A 6 17.21 -19.30 4.02
N VAL A 7 16.07 -19.04 4.66
CA VAL A 7 14.74 -19.35 4.10
C VAL A 7 14.51 -18.56 2.81
N PHE A 8 14.80 -17.26 2.83
CA PHE A 8 14.65 -16.38 1.68
C PHE A 8 15.53 -16.81 0.49
N ALA A 9 16.74 -17.33 0.73
CA ALA A 9 17.61 -17.81 -0.35
C ALA A 9 17.01 -18.99 -1.12
N LYS A 10 16.28 -19.88 -0.42
CA LYS A 10 15.72 -21.13 -1.00
C LYS A 10 14.31 -20.95 -1.60
N ALA A 11 13.54 -19.97 -1.16
CA ALA A 11 12.13 -19.78 -1.54
C ALA A 11 11.90 -19.58 -3.06
N LYS A 12 11.01 -20.37 -3.69
CA LYS A 12 10.73 -20.24 -5.14
C LYS A 12 9.53 -19.34 -5.45
N HIS A 13 8.58 -19.25 -4.52
CA HIS A 13 7.39 -18.42 -4.60
C HIS A 13 7.25 -17.63 -3.31
N ILE A 14 7.29 -16.30 -3.40
CA ILE A 14 7.25 -15.40 -2.25
C ILE A 14 6.00 -14.53 -2.35
N ALA A 15 5.18 -14.54 -1.31
CA ALA A 15 4.08 -13.59 -1.16
C ALA A 15 4.48 -12.50 -0.16
N ILE A 16 4.28 -11.24 -0.53
CA ILE A 16 4.51 -10.09 0.33
C ILE A 16 3.17 -9.40 0.54
N ILE A 17 2.68 -9.43 1.79
CA ILE A 17 1.42 -8.78 2.16
C ILE A 17 1.74 -7.44 2.80
N THR A 18 1.18 -6.35 2.25
CA THR A 18 1.43 -5.00 2.76
C THR A 18 0.15 -4.30 3.18
N GLY A 19 0.27 -3.42 4.17
CA GLY A 19 -0.79 -2.50 4.61
C GLY A 19 -0.24 -1.09 4.80
N ALA A 20 -1.04 -0.18 5.37
CA ALA A 20 -0.77 1.26 5.35
C ALA A 20 0.60 1.65 5.95
N GLY A 21 1.15 0.83 6.86
CA GLY A 21 2.47 1.04 7.44
C GLY A 21 3.60 1.13 6.41
N VAL A 22 3.54 0.39 5.29
CA VAL A 22 4.59 0.48 4.26
C VAL A 22 4.66 1.87 3.62
N SER A 23 3.54 2.61 3.60
CA SER A 23 3.42 3.95 3.00
C SER A 23 3.62 5.08 4.01
N ALA A 24 3.72 4.77 5.30
CA ALA A 24 3.91 5.78 6.35
C ALA A 24 5.23 6.55 6.15
N GLU A 25 6.31 5.85 5.80
CA GLU A 25 7.63 6.45 5.49
C GLU A 25 7.61 7.29 4.20
N SER A 26 6.59 7.13 3.35
CA SER A 26 6.34 8.03 2.21
C SER A 26 5.56 9.29 2.61
N GLY A 27 5.26 9.47 3.90
CA GLY A 27 4.45 10.57 4.42
C GLY A 27 2.97 10.43 4.06
N VAL A 28 2.48 9.22 3.81
CA VAL A 28 1.06 8.92 3.60
C VAL A 28 0.38 8.72 4.96
N PRO A 29 -0.71 9.45 5.27
CA PRO A 29 -1.47 9.22 6.50
C PRO A 29 -2.00 7.79 6.56
N THR A 30 -1.75 7.09 7.67
CA THR A 30 -2.20 5.72 7.87
C THR A 30 -3.67 5.68 8.26
N PHE A 31 -4.36 4.56 7.99
CA PHE A 31 -5.81 4.46 8.23
C PHE A 31 -6.21 4.33 9.72
N ARG A 32 -5.24 4.22 10.62
CA ARG A 32 -5.42 4.02 12.08
C ARG A 32 -4.46 4.93 12.85
N GLY A 33 -4.77 5.20 14.11
CA GLY A 33 -3.97 6.12 14.95
C GLY A 33 -4.12 7.57 14.50
N ALA A 34 -3.11 8.41 14.78
CA ALA A 34 -3.18 9.85 14.50
C ALA A 34 -3.45 10.18 13.01
N GLY A 35 -3.04 9.30 12.08
CA GLY A 35 -3.31 9.47 10.64
C GLY A 35 -4.72 9.07 10.18
N GLY A 36 -5.49 8.37 11.03
CA GLY A 36 -6.77 7.76 10.67
C GLY A 36 -7.96 8.71 10.67
N PHE A 37 -7.74 9.97 11.06
CA PHE A 37 -8.77 11.00 11.12
C PHE A 37 -8.67 11.96 9.94
N TRP A 38 -9.83 12.29 9.36
CA TRP A 38 -9.99 13.43 8.46
C TRP A 38 -11.05 14.37 9.03
N ARG A 39 -10.65 15.61 9.33
CA ARG A 39 -11.41 16.54 10.17
C ARG A 39 -11.72 15.89 11.53
N LYS A 40 -13.00 15.60 11.81
CA LYS A 40 -13.45 14.94 13.04
C LYS A 40 -13.87 13.48 12.85
N TRP A 41 -13.81 12.96 11.63
CA TRP A 41 -14.31 11.62 11.31
C TRP A 41 -13.17 10.64 11.15
N GLN A 42 -13.39 9.41 11.61
CA GLN A 42 -12.51 8.30 11.31
C GLN A 42 -12.70 7.87 9.86
N ALA A 43 -11.63 7.52 9.17
CA ALA A 43 -11.68 7.04 7.79
C ALA A 43 -12.64 5.83 7.62
N GLN A 44 -12.72 4.97 8.63
CA GLN A 44 -13.61 3.81 8.68
C GLN A 44 -15.10 4.18 8.69
N GLU A 45 -15.47 5.37 9.20
CA GLU A 45 -16.86 5.84 9.21
C GLU A 45 -17.27 6.42 7.85
N LEU A 46 -16.30 6.93 7.07
CA LEU A 46 -16.53 7.56 5.77
C LEU A 46 -16.49 6.56 4.62
N ALA A 47 -15.63 5.53 4.71
CA ALA A 47 -15.47 4.50 3.68
C ALA A 47 -16.51 3.36 3.81
N THR A 48 -17.80 3.71 3.89
CA THR A 48 -18.90 2.72 3.95
C THR A 48 -20.00 3.04 2.94
N PRO A 49 -20.71 2.02 2.40
CA PRO A 49 -21.86 2.26 1.52
C PRO A 49 -22.93 3.14 2.16
N GLY A 50 -23.19 2.94 3.46
CA GLY A 50 -24.15 3.74 4.21
C GLY A 50 -23.75 5.20 4.36
N ALA A 51 -22.46 5.50 4.57
CA ALA A 51 -21.99 6.89 4.61
C ALA A 51 -22.10 7.57 3.25
N PHE A 52 -21.76 6.85 2.17
CA PHE A 52 -21.91 7.36 0.81
C PHE A 52 -23.36 7.63 0.45
N ALA A 53 -24.28 6.72 0.79
CA ALA A 53 -25.71 6.91 0.57
C ALA A 53 -26.28 8.11 1.36
N ARG A 54 -25.84 8.30 2.61
CA ARG A 54 -26.31 9.40 3.46
C ARG A 54 -25.76 10.77 3.04
N ASN A 55 -24.50 10.85 2.65
CA ASN A 55 -23.87 12.10 2.24
C ASN A 55 -22.73 11.85 1.24
N PRO A 56 -23.04 11.69 -0.06
CA PRO A 56 -22.03 11.37 -1.05
C PRO A 56 -21.03 12.51 -1.24
N SER A 57 -21.46 13.76 -1.12
CA SER A 57 -20.58 14.93 -1.23
C SER A 57 -19.45 14.89 -0.20
N ARG A 58 -19.76 14.61 1.08
CA ARG A 58 -18.75 14.50 2.15
C ARG A 58 -17.77 13.35 1.90
N VAL A 59 -18.26 12.21 1.43
CA VAL A 59 -17.39 11.07 1.11
C VAL A 59 -16.49 11.42 -0.07
N TRP A 60 -17.00 12.10 -1.08
CA TRP A 60 -16.19 12.62 -2.18
C TRP A 60 -15.15 13.65 -1.74
N GLU A 61 -15.49 14.59 -0.83
CA GLU A 61 -14.50 15.50 -0.24
C GLU A 61 -13.36 14.74 0.45
N PHE A 62 -13.69 13.68 1.20
CA PHE A 62 -12.70 12.84 1.85
C PHE A 62 -11.76 12.15 0.85
N TYR A 63 -12.30 11.53 -0.21
CA TYR A 63 -11.46 10.90 -1.23
C TYR A 63 -10.71 11.91 -2.10
N HIS A 64 -11.29 13.08 -2.38
CA HIS A 64 -10.61 14.17 -3.08
C HIS A 64 -9.39 14.64 -2.29
N TYR A 65 -9.53 14.93 -0.99
CA TYR A 65 -8.40 15.26 -0.12
C TYR A 65 -7.28 14.20 -0.20
N ARG A 66 -7.63 12.91 -0.13
CA ARG A 66 -6.64 11.84 -0.20
C ARG A 66 -5.93 11.79 -1.55
N ARG A 67 -6.64 12.01 -2.66
CA ARG A 67 -6.05 12.10 -4.00
C ARG A 67 -5.04 13.25 -4.08
N GLU A 68 -5.41 14.43 -3.60
CA GLU A 68 -4.52 15.60 -3.58
C GLU A 68 -3.27 15.35 -2.73
N VAL A 69 -3.42 14.76 -1.53
CA VAL A 69 -2.28 14.38 -0.69
C VAL A 69 -1.30 13.48 -1.46
N MET A 70 -1.83 12.49 -2.18
CA MET A 70 -1.03 11.49 -2.91
C MET A 70 -0.28 12.04 -4.13
N LEU A 71 -0.66 13.19 -4.68
CA LEU A 71 0.04 13.81 -5.82
C LEU A 71 1.51 14.12 -5.49
N SER A 72 1.80 14.46 -4.24
CA SER A 72 3.15 14.79 -3.75
C SER A 72 3.94 13.59 -3.20
N LYS A 73 3.36 12.39 -3.20
CA LYS A 73 3.95 11.22 -2.53
C LYS A 73 4.67 10.32 -3.52
N HIS A 74 5.83 9.85 -3.08
CA HIS A 74 6.70 8.97 -3.85
C HIS A 74 6.97 7.67 -3.09
N PRO A 75 7.28 6.57 -3.80
CA PRO A 75 7.68 5.33 -3.16
C PRO A 75 8.91 5.53 -2.27
N ASN A 76 8.89 4.96 -1.07
CA ASN A 76 10.04 4.91 -0.16
C ASN A 76 10.92 3.68 -0.41
N ALA A 77 11.99 3.54 0.38
CA ALA A 77 12.96 2.45 0.28
C ALA A 77 12.32 1.05 0.37
N ALA A 78 11.26 0.86 1.15
CA ALA A 78 10.58 -0.43 1.25
C ALA A 78 9.90 -0.83 -0.08
N HIS A 79 9.19 0.10 -0.72
CA HIS A 79 8.56 -0.15 -2.02
C HIS A 79 9.60 -0.45 -3.10
N ILE A 80 10.69 0.32 -3.13
CA ILE A 80 11.78 0.14 -4.08
C ILE A 80 12.45 -1.23 -3.87
N ALA A 81 12.75 -1.60 -2.62
CA ALA A 81 13.35 -2.89 -2.30
C ALA A 81 12.46 -4.07 -2.72
N ILE A 82 11.14 -3.95 -2.55
CA ILE A 82 10.16 -4.96 -2.98
C ILE A 82 10.14 -5.10 -4.50
N ALA A 83 10.06 -3.99 -5.24
CA ALA A 83 10.05 -4.00 -6.70
C ALA A 83 11.36 -4.55 -7.29
N GLU A 84 12.51 -4.18 -6.71
CA GLU A 84 13.81 -4.70 -7.11
C GLU A 84 13.97 -6.19 -6.79
N CYS A 85 13.46 -6.63 -5.64
CA CYS A 85 13.43 -8.02 -5.23
C CYS A 85 12.67 -8.87 -6.25
N GLU A 86 11.45 -8.47 -6.62
CA GLU A 86 10.66 -9.12 -7.66
C GLU A 86 11.43 -9.17 -8.98
N LYS A 87 11.95 -8.02 -9.45
CA LYS A 87 12.68 -7.92 -10.72
C LYS A 87 13.89 -8.84 -10.76
N ARG A 88 14.67 -8.92 -9.67
CA ARG A 88 15.86 -9.77 -9.58
C ARG A 88 15.51 -11.25 -9.54
N LEU A 89 14.51 -11.62 -8.74
CA LEU A 89 14.09 -13.02 -8.56
C LEU A 89 13.44 -13.60 -9.80
N ARG A 90 12.67 -12.79 -10.53
CA ARG A 90 12.08 -13.18 -11.82
C ARG A 90 13.13 -13.63 -12.84
N LYS A 91 14.29 -12.96 -12.89
CA LYS A 91 15.42 -13.36 -13.77
C LYS A 91 16.01 -14.73 -13.39
N GLN A 92 15.77 -15.20 -12.17
CA GLN A 92 16.24 -16.49 -11.64
C GLN A 92 15.15 -17.58 -11.73
N GLY A 93 14.04 -17.32 -12.44
CA GLY A 93 12.91 -18.24 -12.51
C GLY A 93 12.11 -18.36 -11.20
N ARG A 94 12.23 -17.39 -10.29
CA ARG A 94 11.51 -17.33 -9.01
C ARG A 94 10.38 -16.30 -9.10
N SER A 95 9.29 -16.54 -8.38
CA SER A 95 8.12 -15.65 -8.38
C SER A 95 8.01 -14.87 -7.07
N VAL A 96 7.67 -13.59 -7.18
CA VAL A 96 7.24 -12.74 -6.07
C VAL A 96 5.88 -12.18 -6.45
N VAL A 97 4.94 -12.16 -5.51
CA VAL A 97 3.65 -11.47 -5.63
C VAL A 97 3.51 -10.50 -4.46
N VAL A 98 3.05 -9.29 -4.75
CA VAL A 98 2.69 -8.31 -3.74
C VAL A 98 1.17 -8.27 -3.64
N ILE A 99 0.64 -8.53 -2.44
CA ILE A 99 -0.78 -8.45 -2.12
C ILE A 99 -0.94 -7.26 -1.18
N THR A 100 -1.44 -6.14 -1.71
CA THR A 100 -1.52 -4.89 -0.95
C THR A 100 -2.95 -4.55 -0.58
N GLN A 101 -3.14 -4.19 0.69
CA GLN A 101 -4.39 -3.61 1.20
C GLN A 101 -4.49 -2.11 0.90
N ASN A 102 -3.40 -1.49 0.42
CA ASN A 102 -3.32 -0.06 0.18
C ASN A 102 -3.94 0.32 -1.16
N ILE A 103 -4.57 1.49 -1.19
CA ILE A 103 -5.19 2.09 -2.38
C ILE A 103 -4.38 3.27 -2.94
N ASP A 104 -3.09 3.34 -2.59
CA ASP A 104 -2.22 4.50 -2.81
C ASP A 104 -1.32 4.38 -4.07
N GLU A 105 -1.33 3.23 -4.72
CA GLU A 105 -0.55 2.90 -5.92
C GLU A 105 0.97 3.05 -5.76
N LEU A 106 1.52 3.16 -4.54
CA LEU A 106 2.97 3.36 -4.37
C LEU A 106 3.80 2.15 -4.80
N HIS A 107 3.27 0.93 -4.65
CA HIS A 107 3.91 -0.28 -5.22
C HIS A 107 3.96 -0.26 -6.74
N ARG A 108 2.88 0.23 -7.38
CA ARG A 108 2.79 0.39 -8.83
C ARG A 108 3.80 1.44 -9.31
N LYS A 109 3.86 2.60 -8.64
CA LYS A 109 4.85 3.66 -8.91
C LYS A 109 6.30 3.18 -8.70
N ALA A 110 6.55 2.29 -7.72
CA ALA A 110 7.87 1.69 -7.50
C ALA A 110 8.29 0.70 -8.60
N GLY A 111 7.36 0.26 -9.44
CA GLY A 111 7.61 -0.64 -10.56
C GLY A 111 7.33 -2.11 -10.27
N THR A 112 6.67 -2.44 -9.16
CA THR A 112 6.15 -3.80 -8.88
C THR A 112 5.24 -4.23 -10.03
N LYS A 113 5.43 -5.44 -10.56
CA LYS A 113 4.67 -5.95 -11.73
C LYS A 113 3.61 -6.97 -11.34
N HIS A 114 3.94 -7.91 -10.47
CA HIS A 114 3.00 -8.90 -9.95
C HIS A 114 2.33 -8.38 -8.68
N LEU A 115 1.38 -7.45 -8.88
CA LEU A 115 0.71 -6.69 -7.83
C LEU A 115 -0.79 -6.99 -7.82
N LEU A 116 -1.33 -7.31 -6.65
CA LEU A 116 -2.74 -7.46 -6.37
C LEU A 116 -3.19 -6.36 -5.40
N GLU A 117 -3.95 -5.40 -5.90
CA GLU A 117 -4.60 -4.32 -5.12
C GLU A 117 -6.00 -4.82 -4.74
N ILE A 118 -6.15 -5.29 -3.49
CA ILE A 118 -7.36 -6.03 -3.06
C ILE A 118 -8.48 -5.13 -2.52
N HIS A 119 -8.24 -3.82 -2.47
CA HIS A 119 -9.18 -2.76 -2.08
C HIS A 119 -9.09 -1.62 -3.10
#